data_AF-A0A2Z3QYX4-F1
#
_entry.id   AF-A0A2Z3QYX4-F1
#
_cell.length_a   1.000
_cell.length_b   1.000
_cell.length_c   1.000
_cell.angle_alpha   90.00
_cell.angle_beta   90.00
_cell.angle_gamma   90.00
#
_symmetry.space_group_name_H-M   'P 1'
#
loop_
_entity.id
_entity.type
_entity.pdbx_description
1 polymer ?
#
loop_
_entity_poly.entity_id
_entity_poly.type
_entity_poly.pdbx_seq_one_letter_code
_entity_poly.pdbx_strand_id
1 'polypeptide(L)'
;MRLLLRETRSWRGAVGLLGFLPNLWSSTPTLLVLHHVHEGQNLNWTVTAQSGTYQAPVTGLTVSGWTVTPGGPVSGAQPPDRIVRFYVAGRVKPKLLCLVDVRYFPQGNAWVPYYRMDEHMYFTRRGHRWVPLTLMNGVPALVTATPLGFANAAGYYQGFSFAQTTGPITLTGWTVARENAGGLPAP
;
A
#
# COMPACT_ATOMS: atom_id res chain seq x y z
N MET A 1 -11.95 -63.80 -56.31
CA MET A 1 -11.08 -64.55 -55.38
C MET A 1 -10.60 -63.56 -54.31
N ARG A 2 -11.01 -63.78 -53.05
CA ARG A 2 -10.50 -63.30 -51.73
C ARG A 2 -9.41 -62.20 -51.70
N LEU A 3 -9.39 -61.17 -50.84
CA LEU A 3 -9.89 -60.91 -49.46
C LEU A 3 -10.12 -59.39 -49.33
N LEU A 4 -11.26 -58.91 -48.80
CA LEU A 4 -11.49 -58.55 -47.38
C LEU A 4 -10.38 -57.69 -46.74
N LEU A 5 -10.64 -56.39 -46.57
CA LEU A 5 -10.42 -55.70 -45.30
C LEU A 5 -11.28 -54.44 -45.23
N ARG A 6 -12.31 -54.51 -44.36
CA ARG A 6 -13.08 -53.38 -43.86
C ARG A 6 -12.19 -52.62 -42.88
N GLU A 7 -11.95 -51.34 -43.12
CA GLU A 7 -11.53 -50.43 -42.05
C GLU A 7 -12.69 -49.53 -41.64
N THR A 8 -12.98 -49.59 -40.34
CA THR A 8 -14.08 -48.97 -39.65
C THR A 8 -13.79 -47.50 -39.38
N ARG A 9 -14.71 -46.65 -39.85
CA ARG A 9 -14.76 -45.20 -39.58
C ARG A 9 -15.02 -44.99 -38.08
N SER A 10 -13.98 -44.69 -37.32
CA SER A 10 -14.09 -44.26 -35.92
C SER A 10 -14.05 -42.73 -35.85
N TRP A 11 -15.23 -42.15 -35.65
CA TRP A 11 -15.41 -40.76 -35.21
C TRP A 11 -15.12 -40.71 -33.71
N ARG A 12 -13.99 -40.12 -33.33
CA ARG A 12 -13.77 -39.53 -32.01
C ARG A 12 -13.17 -38.15 -32.23
N GLY A 13 -14.05 -37.17 -32.40
CA GLY A 13 -13.67 -35.76 -32.35
C GLY A 13 -13.06 -35.46 -30.98
N ALA A 14 -11.86 -34.91 -30.99
CA ALA A 14 -11.11 -34.51 -29.81
C ALA A 14 -11.89 -33.46 -29.02
N VAL A 15 -12.23 -33.80 -27.77
CA VAL A 15 -12.67 -32.87 -26.73
C VAL A 15 -11.46 -32.58 -25.84
N GLY A 16 -11.18 -31.30 -25.61
CA GLY A 16 -10.16 -30.81 -24.67
C GLY A 16 -8.78 -30.63 -25.33
N LEU A 17 -8.06 -29.53 -25.16
CA LEU A 17 -8.09 -28.51 -24.13
C LEU A 17 -7.95 -27.13 -24.78
N LEU A 18 -8.91 -26.23 -24.51
CA LEU A 18 -8.59 -24.80 -24.48
C LEU A 18 -7.60 -24.63 -23.33
N GLY A 19 -6.32 -24.67 -23.67
CA GLY A 19 -5.26 -24.30 -22.75
C GLY A 19 -5.54 -22.88 -22.27
N PHE A 20 -5.93 -22.76 -21.02
CA PHE A 20 -5.76 -21.53 -20.26
C PHE A 20 -4.27 -21.21 -20.34
N LEU A 21 -3.90 -20.29 -21.24
CA LEU A 21 -2.64 -19.59 -21.08
C LEU A 21 -2.71 -18.95 -19.70
N PRO A 22 -1.79 -19.26 -18.77
CA PRO A 22 -1.65 -18.46 -17.57
C PRO A 22 -1.37 -17.06 -18.07
N ASN A 23 -2.42 -16.28 -17.95
CA ASN A 23 -2.49 -14.88 -18.17
C ASN A 23 -1.22 -14.31 -17.50
N LEU A 24 -0.31 -13.74 -18.30
CA LEU A 24 1.00 -13.25 -17.86
C LEU A 24 0.76 -12.02 -16.99
N TRP A 25 0.32 -12.26 -15.76
CA TRP A 25 -0.13 -11.25 -14.83
C TRP A 25 1.09 -10.44 -14.43
N SER A 26 1.17 -9.23 -14.96
CA SER A 26 1.93 -8.13 -14.36
C SER A 26 1.61 -8.13 -12.87
N SER A 27 2.50 -8.68 -12.05
CA SER A 27 2.37 -8.59 -10.61
C SER A 27 2.34 -7.11 -10.26
N THR A 28 1.25 -6.67 -9.64
CA THR A 28 1.13 -5.28 -9.19
C THR A 28 2.35 -4.96 -8.33
N PRO A 29 3.15 -3.93 -8.67
CA PRO A 29 4.40 -3.68 -7.96
C PRO A 29 4.10 -3.32 -6.51
N THR A 30 4.98 -3.77 -5.61
CA THR A 30 4.96 -3.35 -4.21
C THR A 30 5.35 -1.88 -4.14
N LEU A 31 4.48 -1.03 -3.58
CA LEU A 31 4.81 0.38 -3.34
C LEU A 31 5.77 0.52 -2.16
N LEU A 32 5.46 -0.13 -1.06
CA LEU A 32 6.20 -0.06 0.19
C LEU A 32 5.95 -1.30 1.03
N VAL A 33 6.81 -1.51 2.02
CA VAL A 33 6.63 -2.49 3.08
C VAL A 33 6.58 -1.74 4.41
N LEU A 34 5.56 -2.02 5.21
CA LEU A 34 5.53 -1.63 6.62
C LEU A 34 6.24 -2.71 7.44
N HIS A 35 7.31 -2.32 8.10
CA HIS A 35 8.13 -3.18 8.95
C HIS A 35 7.98 -2.77 10.42
N HIS A 36 7.85 -3.75 11.30
CA HIS A 36 7.97 -3.58 12.75
C HIS A 36 8.54 -4.86 13.38
N VAL A 37 9.30 -4.73 14.46
CA VAL A 37 9.76 -5.89 15.26
C VAL A 37 8.90 -6.00 16.51
N HIS A 38 8.05 -7.03 16.58
CA HIS A 38 7.18 -7.30 17.71
C HIS A 38 7.66 -8.55 18.44
N GLU A 39 8.02 -8.43 19.72
CA GLU A 39 8.48 -9.56 20.54
C GLU A 39 9.61 -10.39 19.89
N GLY A 40 10.52 -9.71 19.17
CA GLY A 40 11.63 -10.34 18.44
C GLY A 40 11.26 -10.94 17.08
N GLN A 41 9.99 -10.87 16.67
CA GLN A 41 9.53 -11.30 15.34
C GLN A 41 9.41 -10.12 14.38
N ASN A 42 9.86 -10.32 13.14
CA ASN A 42 9.72 -9.33 12.08
C ASN A 42 8.31 -9.41 11.48
N LEU A 43 7.54 -8.33 11.61
CA LEU A 43 6.24 -8.15 10.98
C LEU A 43 6.39 -7.26 9.74
N ASN A 44 6.06 -7.83 8.58
CA ASN A 44 6.14 -7.15 7.28
C ASN A 44 4.78 -7.12 6.61
N TRP A 45 4.23 -5.94 6.38
CA TRP A 45 2.98 -5.75 5.63
C TRP A 45 3.25 -5.08 4.29
N THR A 46 2.95 -5.79 3.21
CA THR A 46 3.14 -5.33 1.84
C THR A 46 1.99 -4.45 1.40
N VAL A 47 2.29 -3.25 0.89
CA VAL A 47 1.31 -2.37 0.24
C VAL A 47 1.59 -2.37 -1.26
N THR A 48 0.62 -2.83 -2.06
CA THR A 48 0.77 -2.92 -3.52
C THR A 48 0.27 -1.65 -4.22
N ALA A 49 0.66 -1.45 -5.48
CA ALA A 49 0.30 -0.26 -6.27
C ALA A 49 -1.15 -0.24 -6.77
N GLN A 50 -1.93 -1.27 -6.48
CA GLN A 50 -3.32 -1.40 -6.86
C GLN A 50 -4.16 -0.45 -6.01
N SER A 51 -5.00 0.34 -6.67
CA SER A 51 -5.90 1.25 -5.97
C SER A 51 -7.00 0.48 -5.25
N GLY A 52 -7.34 0.90 -4.04
CA GLY A 52 -8.35 0.25 -3.22
C GLY A 52 -8.20 0.54 -1.74
N THR A 53 -9.03 -0.14 -0.95
CA THR A 53 -9.03 -0.12 0.52
C THR A 53 -8.64 -1.49 1.03
N TYR A 54 -7.70 -1.52 1.97
CA TYR A 54 -7.11 -2.75 2.49
C TYR A 54 -7.19 -2.74 4.02
N GLN A 55 -7.54 -3.87 4.60
CA GLN A 55 -7.50 -4.06 6.06
C GLN A 55 -6.08 -4.45 6.49
N ALA A 56 -5.71 -4.08 7.71
CA ALA A 56 -4.47 -4.54 8.31
C ALA A 56 -4.49 -6.08 8.45
N PRO A 57 -3.39 -6.79 8.13
CA PRO A 57 -3.33 -8.25 8.23
C PRO A 57 -3.58 -8.80 9.63
N VAL A 58 -3.22 -8.02 10.66
CA VAL A 58 -3.43 -8.38 12.06
C VAL A 58 -4.26 -7.29 12.73
N THR A 59 -5.51 -7.61 13.05
CA THR A 59 -6.42 -6.70 13.75
C THR A 59 -5.99 -6.48 15.19
N GLY A 60 -6.05 -5.23 15.67
CA GLY A 60 -5.77 -4.89 17.08
C GLY A 60 -4.29 -4.85 17.45
N LEU A 61 -3.38 -5.17 16.52
CA LEU A 61 -1.94 -5.06 16.74
C LEU A 61 -1.57 -3.61 17.06
N THR A 62 -1.00 -3.41 18.25
CA THR A 62 -0.68 -2.11 18.81
C THR A 62 0.82 -2.01 19.02
N VAL A 63 1.47 -1.09 18.33
CA VAL A 63 2.94 -0.98 18.29
C VAL A 63 3.41 0.44 18.50
N SER A 64 4.65 0.63 18.97
CA SER A 64 5.21 1.96 19.21
C SER A 64 5.41 2.80 17.94
N GLY A 65 5.57 2.14 16.79
CA GLY A 65 5.77 2.79 15.50
C GLY A 65 5.99 1.79 14.38
N TRP A 66 5.96 2.29 13.15
CA TRP A 66 6.18 1.51 11.94
C TRP A 66 7.34 2.08 11.14
N THR A 67 8.01 1.23 10.38
CA THR A 67 9.04 1.65 9.43
C THR A 67 8.56 1.40 8.02
N VAL A 68 8.55 2.44 7.19
CA VAL A 68 8.32 2.36 5.75
C VAL A 68 9.64 2.08 5.07
N THR A 69 9.72 0.96 4.36
CA THR A 69 10.87 0.60 3.51
C THR A 69 10.47 0.48 2.04
N PRO A 70 11.42 0.66 1.11
CA PRO A 70 11.21 0.50 -0.32
C PRO A 70 10.49 -0.79 -0.69
N GLY A 71 9.53 -0.67 -1.61
CA GLY A 71 9.12 -1.81 -2.44
C GLY A 71 10.20 -2.22 -3.43
N GLY A 72 9.93 -3.27 -4.21
CA GLY A 72 10.85 -3.73 -5.24
C GLY A 72 10.98 -2.76 -6.42
N PRO A 73 12.14 -2.71 -7.10
CA PRO A 73 12.32 -1.91 -8.31
C PRO A 73 11.40 -2.39 -9.44
N VAL A 74 10.98 -1.47 -10.30
CA VAL A 74 10.09 -1.74 -11.44
C VAL A 74 10.80 -1.40 -12.75
N SER A 75 10.78 -2.32 -13.71
CA SER A 75 11.35 -2.10 -15.05
C SER A 75 10.33 -1.51 -16.02
N GLY A 76 10.81 -0.81 -17.05
CA GLY A 76 9.99 -0.29 -18.14
C GLY A 76 9.61 1.18 -17.98
N ALA A 77 8.35 1.53 -18.25
CA ALA A 77 7.85 2.90 -18.12
C ALA A 77 7.75 3.31 -16.65
N GLN A 78 7.89 4.60 -16.37
CA GLN A 78 7.73 5.15 -15.02
C GLN A 78 6.35 4.78 -14.45
N PRO A 79 6.30 4.10 -13.29
CA PRO A 79 5.02 3.86 -12.64
C PRO A 79 4.38 5.18 -12.19
N PRO A 80 3.05 5.31 -12.28
CA PRO A 80 2.38 6.54 -11.89
C PRO A 80 2.45 6.74 -10.38
N ASP A 81 2.47 7.99 -9.93
CA ASP A 81 2.49 8.36 -8.52
C ASP A 81 1.29 7.83 -7.74
N ARG A 82 1.49 7.59 -6.45
CA ARG A 82 0.47 7.04 -5.55
C ARG A 82 0.43 7.81 -4.25
N ILE A 83 -0.75 7.83 -3.67
CA ILE A 83 -0.98 8.27 -2.31
C ILE A 83 -1.43 7.06 -1.51
N VAL A 84 -0.72 6.79 -0.41
CA VAL A 84 -1.13 5.80 0.60
C VAL A 84 -1.63 6.54 1.84
N ARG A 85 -2.85 6.23 2.28
CA ARG A 85 -3.43 6.81 3.50
C ARG A 85 -3.55 5.71 4.54
N PHE A 86 -2.91 5.87 5.69
CA PHE A 86 -2.99 4.91 6.79
C PHE A 86 -4.07 5.31 7.79
N TYR A 87 -4.81 4.34 8.30
CA TYR A 87 -5.90 4.59 9.25
C TYR A 87 -5.67 3.87 10.57
N VAL A 88 -6.10 4.51 11.65
CA VAL A 88 -6.15 3.95 13.00
C VAL A 88 -7.58 3.79 13.48
N ALA A 89 -7.75 2.97 14.51
CA ALA A 89 -9.04 2.80 15.16
C ALA A 89 -9.57 4.14 15.69
N GLY A 90 -10.87 4.39 15.48
CA GLY A 90 -11.59 5.50 16.07
C GLY A 90 -12.87 5.01 16.72
N ARG A 91 -13.45 5.82 17.62
CA ARG A 91 -14.66 5.42 18.39
C ARG A 91 -15.88 5.08 17.51
N VAL A 92 -16.02 5.73 16.36
CA VAL A 92 -17.18 5.60 15.46
C VAL A 92 -16.75 5.20 14.05
N LYS A 93 -15.64 5.75 13.57
CA LYS A 93 -15.06 5.45 12.25
C LYS A 93 -13.54 5.45 12.31
N PRO A 94 -12.84 4.74 11.41
CA PRO A 94 -11.40 4.84 11.27
C PRO A 94 -10.97 6.30 11.09
N LYS A 95 -9.87 6.67 11.74
CA LYS A 95 -9.28 8.01 11.62
C LYS A 95 -8.04 7.94 10.74
N LEU A 96 -7.90 8.90 9.84
CA LEU A 96 -6.67 9.06 9.08
C LEU A 96 -5.51 9.37 10.04
N LEU A 97 -4.46 8.56 9.95
CA LEU A 97 -3.23 8.70 10.72
C LEU A 97 -2.26 9.62 9.98
N CYS A 98 -1.86 9.22 8.79
CA CYS A 98 -0.93 9.95 7.94
C CYS A 98 -1.16 9.60 6.47
N LEU A 99 -0.59 10.44 5.62
CA LEU A 99 -0.54 10.27 4.18
C LEU A 99 0.92 10.10 3.73
N VAL A 100 1.14 9.22 2.78
CA VAL A 100 2.45 8.99 2.17
C VAL A 100 2.32 9.17 0.66
N ASP A 101 2.99 10.20 0.15
CA ASP A 101 3.21 10.37 -1.28
C ASP A 101 4.30 9.41 -1.73
N VAL A 102 4.00 8.59 -2.73
CA VAL A 102 4.93 7.63 -3.35
C VAL A 102 5.19 8.06 -4.78
N ARG A 103 6.45 8.35 -5.08
CA ARG A 103 6.92 8.71 -6.43
C ARG A 103 8.10 7.83 -6.82
N TYR A 104 8.12 7.43 -8.08
CA TYR A 104 9.21 6.60 -8.62
C TYR A 104 10.29 7.47 -9.25
N PHE A 105 11.54 7.19 -8.91
CA PHE A 105 12.72 7.86 -9.47
C PHE A 105 13.61 6.85 -10.20
N PRO A 106 14.27 7.25 -11.29
CA PRO A 106 15.12 6.35 -12.07
C PRO A 106 16.41 6.04 -11.30
N GLN A 107 16.77 4.77 -11.23
CA GLN A 107 18.02 4.29 -10.64
C GLN A 107 18.59 3.17 -11.54
N GLY A 108 19.56 3.53 -12.38
CA GLY A 108 20.04 2.64 -13.44
C GLY A 108 18.93 2.34 -14.45
N ASN A 109 18.65 1.05 -14.68
CA ASN A 109 17.64 0.60 -15.64
C ASN A 109 16.26 0.34 -15.01
N ALA A 110 16.05 0.79 -13.76
CA ALA A 110 14.82 0.54 -13.03
C ALA A 110 14.29 1.80 -12.34
N TRP A 111 13.00 1.77 -12.01
CA TRP A 111 12.29 2.77 -11.23
C TRP A 111 12.18 2.30 -9.79
N VAL A 112 12.62 3.12 -8.84
CA VAL A 112 12.60 2.82 -7.41
C VAL A 112 11.64 3.78 -6.70
N PRO A 113 10.75 3.29 -5.81
CA PRO A 113 9.84 4.15 -5.06
C PRO A 113 10.59 4.95 -3.99
N TYR A 114 10.28 6.23 -3.89
CA TYR A 114 10.67 7.11 -2.80
C TYR A 114 9.41 7.73 -2.19
N TYR A 115 9.53 8.19 -0.96
CA TYR A 115 8.42 8.55 -0.11
C TYR A 115 8.56 9.94 0.47
N ARG A 116 7.43 10.63 0.58
CA ARG A 116 7.31 11.83 1.39
C ARG A 116 6.09 11.65 2.29
N MET A 117 6.30 11.71 3.60
CA MET A 117 5.19 11.72 4.54
C MET A 117 4.68 13.15 4.65
N ASP A 118 3.38 13.29 4.54
CA ASP A 118 2.71 14.54 4.77
C ASP A 118 2.26 14.61 6.24
N GLU A 119 3.00 15.40 7.04
CA GLU A 119 2.72 15.66 8.46
C GLU A 119 1.58 16.67 8.61
N HIS A 120 0.41 16.36 8.04
CA HIS A 120 -0.75 17.24 8.17
C HIS A 120 -1.43 17.07 9.54
N MET A 121 -1.32 18.11 10.38
CA MET A 121 -2.29 18.33 11.45
C MET A 121 -3.64 18.68 10.83
N TYR A 122 -4.58 17.73 10.87
CA TYR A 122 -5.96 18.04 10.51
C TYR A 122 -6.56 18.92 11.59
N PHE A 123 -7.26 19.98 11.19
CA PHE A 123 -8.07 20.80 12.08
C PHE A 123 -9.55 20.67 11.70
N THR A 124 -10.42 20.67 12.70
CA THR A 124 -11.87 20.80 12.55
C THR A 124 -12.36 22.02 13.31
N ARG A 125 -13.49 22.58 12.89
CA ARG A 125 -14.10 23.71 13.57
C ARG A 125 -15.08 23.19 14.62
N ARG A 126 -14.83 23.46 15.91
CA ARG A 126 -15.79 23.21 17.01
C ARG A 126 -16.29 24.55 17.53
N GLY A 127 -17.55 24.87 17.22
CA GLY A 127 -18.10 26.20 17.45
C GLY A 127 -17.29 27.26 16.69
N HIS A 128 -16.72 28.23 17.40
CA HIS A 128 -15.90 29.29 16.80
C HIS A 128 -14.39 29.02 16.80
N ARG A 129 -13.94 27.85 17.28
CA ARG A 129 -12.51 27.54 17.42
C ARG A 129 -12.06 26.45 16.44
N TRP A 130 -10.90 26.65 15.82
CA TRP A 130 -10.16 25.59 15.14
C TRP A 130 -9.51 24.68 16.18
N VAL A 131 -9.81 23.39 16.13
CA VAL A 131 -9.25 22.39 17.03
C VAL A 131 -8.64 21.26 16.21
N PRO A 132 -7.51 20.67 16.62
CA PRO A 132 -6.94 19.53 15.93
C PRO A 132 -7.91 18.34 15.94
N LEU A 133 -7.98 17.62 14.81
CA LEU A 133 -8.88 16.51 14.54
C LEU A 133 -8.38 15.22 15.22
N THR A 134 -7.07 15.13 15.44
CA THR A 134 -6.36 14.08 16.18
C THR A 134 -6.12 14.50 17.63
N LEU A 135 -7.17 14.78 18.39
CA LEU A 135 -7.07 14.74 19.85
C LEU A 135 -7.25 13.28 20.31
N MET A 136 -6.22 12.68 20.91
CA MET A 136 -6.36 11.47 21.74
C MET A 136 -6.31 11.92 23.20
N ASN A 137 -7.39 11.68 23.93
CA ASN A 137 -7.52 12.05 25.35
C ASN A 137 -7.26 13.55 25.65
N GLY A 138 -7.53 14.44 24.70
CA GLY A 138 -7.36 15.89 24.89
C GLY A 138 -5.98 16.44 24.51
N VAL A 139 -5.03 15.58 24.07
CA VAL A 139 -3.70 15.98 23.59
C VAL A 139 -3.63 15.82 22.07
N PRO A 140 -3.03 16.78 21.32
CA PRO A 140 -2.75 16.60 19.90
C PRO A 140 -1.84 15.37 19.69
N ALA A 141 -2.39 14.34 19.05
CA ALA A 141 -1.65 13.20 18.57
C ALA A 141 -1.02 13.59 17.23
N LEU A 142 0.26 13.95 17.27
CA LEU A 142 1.07 14.23 16.09
C LEU A 142 1.68 12.92 15.61
N VAL A 143 1.75 12.74 14.30
CA VAL A 143 2.60 11.72 13.70
C VAL A 143 3.95 12.38 13.45
N THR A 144 5.01 11.77 13.95
CA THR A 144 6.39 12.18 13.69
C THR A 144 7.00 11.19 12.72
N ALA A 145 7.69 11.67 11.69
CA ALA A 145 8.55 10.83 10.84
C ALA A 145 10.03 11.10 11.11
N THR A 146 10.79 10.02 11.21
CA THR A 146 12.26 10.03 11.16
C THR A 146 12.70 9.44 9.83
N PRO A 147 13.30 10.23 8.93
CA PRO A 147 13.72 9.74 7.62
C PRO A 147 14.83 8.69 7.73
N LEU A 148 14.79 7.71 6.83
CA LEU A 148 15.86 6.74 6.63
C LEU A 148 16.73 7.22 5.46
N GLY A 149 17.86 7.84 5.79
CA GLY A 149 18.78 8.41 4.82
C GLY A 149 18.41 9.83 4.40
N PHE A 150 19.08 10.31 3.35
CA PHE A 150 18.90 11.67 2.84
C PHE A 150 17.77 11.76 1.83
N ALA A 151 17.11 12.91 1.81
CA ALA A 151 16.17 13.22 0.74
C ALA A 151 16.90 13.36 -0.60
N ASN A 152 16.22 12.97 -1.67
CA ASN A 152 16.62 13.34 -3.03
C ASN A 152 16.35 14.83 -3.30
N ALA A 153 16.75 15.32 -4.48
CA ALA A 153 16.56 16.72 -4.88
C ALA A 153 15.09 17.19 -4.91
N ALA A 154 14.13 16.27 -4.96
CA ALA A 154 12.69 16.56 -4.93
C ALA A 154 12.08 16.49 -3.51
N GLY A 155 12.90 16.24 -2.47
CA GLY A 155 12.43 16.15 -1.07
C GLY A 155 11.80 14.80 -0.69
N TYR A 156 12.05 13.74 -1.45
CA TYR A 156 11.58 12.38 -1.12
C TYR A 156 12.70 11.52 -0.54
N TYR A 157 12.36 10.65 0.41
CA TYR A 157 13.26 9.75 1.13
C TYR A 157 13.09 8.29 0.68
N GLN A 158 14.10 7.45 0.85
CA GLN A 158 13.98 6.01 0.57
C GLN A 158 13.14 5.27 1.61
N GLY A 159 12.96 5.84 2.79
CA GLY A 159 12.13 5.27 3.83
C GLY A 159 12.02 6.24 4.99
N PHE A 160 11.19 5.89 5.97
CA PHE A 160 11.11 6.62 7.23
C PHE A 160 10.46 5.73 8.28
N SER A 161 10.80 5.93 9.54
CA SER A 161 10.03 5.41 10.66
C SER A 161 9.03 6.46 11.11
N PHE A 162 7.82 6.05 11.47
CA PHE A 162 6.80 6.96 12.01
C PHE A 162 6.14 6.41 13.28
N ALA A 163 5.84 7.32 14.19
CA ALA A 163 5.23 7.05 15.49
C ALA A 163 4.28 8.19 15.89
N GLN A 164 3.37 7.91 16.82
CA GLN A 164 2.51 8.92 17.44
C GLN A 164 3.16 9.50 18.71
N THR A 165 3.02 10.81 18.93
CA THR A 165 3.53 11.47 20.14
C THR A 165 2.78 11.10 21.41
N THR A 166 1.56 10.56 21.29
CA THR A 166 0.65 10.32 22.42
C THR A 166 0.48 8.84 22.80
N GLY A 167 1.24 7.93 22.18
CA GLY A 167 1.16 6.50 22.48
C GLY A 167 1.32 5.59 21.27
N PRO A 168 1.05 4.28 21.44
CA PRO A 168 1.21 3.32 20.37
C PRO A 168 0.11 3.45 19.31
N ILE A 169 0.42 2.95 18.12
CA ILE A 169 -0.42 2.97 16.93
C ILE A 169 -1.09 1.61 16.76
N THR A 170 -2.41 1.61 16.62
CA THR A 170 -3.19 0.45 16.15
C THR A 170 -3.68 0.73 14.74
N LEU A 171 -2.94 0.25 13.73
CA LEU A 171 -3.35 0.39 12.33
C LEU A 171 -4.54 -0.53 12.05
N THR A 172 -5.59 0.03 11.45
CA THR A 172 -6.77 -0.75 11.01
C THR A 172 -6.72 -1.08 9.53
N GLY A 173 -5.99 -0.30 8.74
CA GLY A 173 -5.89 -0.50 7.30
C GLY A 173 -5.33 0.71 6.57
N TRP A 174 -5.39 0.66 5.24
CA TRP A 174 -4.92 1.74 4.36
C TRP A 174 -5.74 1.84 3.08
N THR A 175 -5.67 3.00 2.43
CA THR A 175 -6.14 3.18 1.05
C THR A 175 -5.00 3.54 0.13
N VAL A 176 -5.07 3.09 -1.12
CA VAL A 176 -4.14 3.40 -2.19
C VAL A 176 -4.90 4.09 -3.32
N ALA A 177 -4.46 5.27 -3.73
CA ALA A 177 -5.05 6.04 -4.82
C ALA A 177 -3.98 6.65 -5.73
N ARG A 178 -4.35 7.03 -6.96
CA ARG A 178 -3.48 7.88 -7.81
C ARG A 178 -3.52 9.32 -7.29
N GLU A 179 -2.39 10.02 -7.35
CA GLU A 179 -2.28 11.43 -6.92
C GLU A 179 -3.30 12.34 -7.63
N ASN A 180 -3.59 12.08 -8.91
CA ASN A 180 -4.54 12.86 -9.72
C ASN A 180 -6.01 12.41 -9.64
N ALA A 181 -6.36 11.48 -8.75
CA ALA A 181 -7.76 11.12 -8.53
C ALA A 181 -8.41 12.19 -7.64
N GLY A 182 -8.79 13.32 -8.24
CA GLY A 182 -9.53 14.44 -7.62
C GLY A 182 -10.94 14.10 -7.11
N GLY A 183 -11.23 12.83 -6.84
CA GLY A 183 -12.45 12.35 -6.23
C GLY A 183 -12.08 11.52 -5.01
N LEU A 184 -12.04 12.17 -3.84
CA LEU A 184 -12.19 11.43 -2.60
C LEU A 184 -13.57 10.73 -2.65
N PRO A 185 -13.68 9.41 -2.40
CA PRO A 185 -14.95 8.89 -1.93
C PRO A 185 -15.27 9.62 -0.62
N ALA A 186 -16.41 10.30 -0.59
CA ALA A 186 -16.95 10.83 0.65
C ALA A 186 -17.07 9.68 1.68
N PRO A 187 -16.77 9.93 2.96
CA PRO A 187 -16.97 8.93 4.02
C PRO A 187 -18.44 8.55 4.17
#